data_AF-A0A564SU41-F1
#
_entry.id   AF-A0A564SU41-F1
#
_cell.length_a   1.000
_cell.length_b   1.000
_cell.length_c   1.000
_cell.angle_alpha   90.00
_cell.angle_beta   90.00
_cell.angle_gamma   90.00
#
_symmetry.space_group_name_H-M   'P 1'
#
loop_
_entity.id
_entity.type
_entity.pdbx_description
1 polymer ?
#
loop_
_entity_poly.entity_id
_entity_poly.type
_entity_poly.pdbx_seq_one_letter_code
_entity_poly.pdbx_strand_id
1 'polypeptide(L)'
;MKSNRQVQYLALLRGVMPTGPNRIPKMSDLVQMLEQSGLDNVSSYIQSGNVICKTSMSAEELAQHIHQLILEKIGANLSIIIKEKSDLEKAVLQNPFPRELDQSRIHLLFTNNVLSTERLKEVAEVSFTDEIFVTGETCLYMYLPKDARKKKLNNNFLEKKLGIVATTRKLSVIKELTNRMD
;
A
#
# COMPACT_ATOMS: atom_id res chain seq x y z
N MET A 1 20.90 -28.02 2.68
CA MET A 1 20.89 -26.54 2.79
C MET A 1 19.53 -26.06 2.35
N LYS A 2 18.70 -25.51 3.24
CA LYS A 2 17.45 -24.84 2.81
C LYS A 2 17.89 -23.60 2.04
N SER A 3 17.61 -23.56 0.73
CA SER A 3 17.72 -22.32 -0.03
C SER A 3 16.80 -21.32 0.64
N ASN A 4 17.35 -20.28 1.29
CA ASN A 4 16.56 -19.16 1.80
C ASN A 4 16.03 -18.43 0.58
N ARG A 5 14.82 -18.78 0.14
CA ARG A 5 14.17 -18.13 -1.00
C ARG A 5 13.95 -16.67 -0.62
N GLN A 6 14.64 -15.77 -1.30
CA GLN A 6 14.38 -14.35 -1.19
C GLN A 6 13.08 -14.02 -1.93
N VAL A 7 12.23 -13.22 -1.30
CA VAL A 7 10.96 -12.74 -1.83
C VAL A 7 11.09 -11.25 -2.11
N GLN A 8 10.49 -10.79 -3.20
CA GLN A 8 10.47 -9.38 -3.57
C GLN A 8 9.18 -8.74 -3.08
N TYR A 9 9.33 -7.70 -2.25
CA TYR A 9 8.24 -7.02 -1.60
C TYR A 9 8.18 -5.55 -2.00
N LEU A 10 6.95 -5.03 -1.96
CA LEU A 10 6.65 -3.61 -1.90
C LEU A 10 6.23 -3.25 -0.47
N ALA A 11 6.99 -2.36 0.15
CA ALA A 11 6.65 -1.71 1.40
C ALA A 11 5.97 -0.34 1.12
N LEU A 12 4.72 -0.23 1.51
CA LEU A 12 3.90 0.96 1.44
C LEU A 12 3.88 1.64 2.81
N LEU A 13 4.55 2.79 2.91
CA LEU A 13 4.58 3.57 4.14
C LEU A 13 3.29 4.40 4.24
N ARG A 14 2.54 4.18 5.31
CA ARG A 14 1.29 4.89 5.58
C ARG A 14 1.56 6.21 6.27
N GLY A 15 1.11 7.31 5.67
CA GLY A 15 1.10 8.63 6.30
C GLY A 15 2.42 9.38 6.22
N VAL A 16 3.26 9.09 5.21
CA VAL A 16 4.43 9.93 4.88
C VAL A 16 3.97 11.33 4.52
N MET A 17 4.56 12.32 5.18
CA MET A 17 4.24 13.74 5.00
C MET A 17 5.48 14.51 4.52
N PRO A 18 5.31 15.64 3.80
CA PRO A 18 6.44 16.51 3.45
C PRO A 18 7.01 17.25 4.66
N THR A 19 6.21 17.43 5.72
CA THR A 19 6.53 18.14 6.96
C THR A 19 5.92 17.42 8.18
N GLY A 20 6.41 17.73 9.38
CA GLY A 20 5.87 17.20 10.64
C GLY A 20 6.51 15.88 11.12
N PRO A 21 5.94 15.24 12.15
CA PRO A 21 6.55 14.09 12.83
C PRO A 21 6.67 12.85 11.93
N ASN A 22 5.80 12.71 10.92
CA ASN A 22 5.80 11.61 9.98
C ASN A 22 6.54 11.94 8.66
N ARG A 23 7.48 12.89 8.73
CA ARG A 23 8.27 13.31 7.59
C ARG A 23 9.41 12.34 7.32
N ILE A 24 9.57 11.95 6.05
CA ILE A 24 10.79 11.33 5.53
C ILE A 24 11.55 12.40 4.73
N PRO A 25 12.68 12.94 5.24
CA PRO A 25 13.35 14.07 4.61
C PRO A 25 13.82 13.80 3.18
N LYS A 26 14.39 12.62 2.95
CA LYS A 26 14.88 12.15 1.66
C LYS A 26 14.65 10.66 1.54
N MET A 27 14.00 10.24 0.44
CA MET A 27 13.79 8.82 0.16
C MET A 27 15.09 8.08 -0.14
N SER A 28 16.11 8.77 -0.67
CA SER A 28 17.45 8.20 -0.90
C SER A 28 18.10 7.72 0.41
N ASP A 29 17.97 8.50 1.47
CA ASP A 29 18.58 8.20 2.76
C ASP A 29 17.85 7.01 3.42
N LEU A 30 16.52 6.94 3.25
CA LEU A 30 15.73 5.77 3.64
C LEU A 30 16.17 4.51 2.88
N VAL A 31 16.40 4.60 1.56
CA VAL A 31 16.90 3.47 0.76
C VAL A 31 18.25 2.99 1.29
N GLN A 32 19.22 3.90 1.45
CA GLN A 32 20.56 3.55 1.94
C GLN A 32 20.51 2.90 3.33
N MET A 33 19.69 3.44 4.23
CA MET A 33 19.51 2.90 5.58
C MET A 33 18.93 1.48 5.55
N LEU A 34 17.97 1.22 4.65
CA LEU A 34 17.37 -0.10 4.49
C LEU A 34 18.34 -1.11 3.87
N GLU A 35 19.17 -0.71 2.91
CA GLU A 35 20.25 -1.56 2.37
C GLU A 35 21.25 -1.94 3.46
N GLN A 36 21.70 -0.96 4.25
CA GLN A 36 22.62 -1.19 5.38
C GLN A 36 22.04 -2.10 6.47
N SER A 37 20.72 -2.22 6.53
CA SER A 37 20.02 -3.12 7.46
C SER A 37 19.93 -4.57 6.97
N GLY A 38 20.50 -4.89 5.81
CA GLY A 38 20.54 -6.24 5.24
C GLY A 38 19.39 -6.57 4.30
N LEU A 39 18.68 -5.56 3.78
CA LEU A 39 17.71 -5.74 2.69
C LEU A 39 18.42 -5.61 1.34
N ASP A 40 18.05 -6.46 0.38
CA ASP A 40 18.64 -6.48 -0.96
C ASP A 40 17.77 -5.70 -1.96
N ASN A 41 18.36 -5.28 -3.08
CA ASN A 41 17.69 -4.60 -4.19
C ASN A 41 16.70 -3.49 -3.75
N VAL A 42 17.13 -2.66 -2.81
CA VAL A 42 16.27 -1.62 -2.26
C VAL A 42 16.14 -0.48 -3.25
N SER A 43 14.92 -0.03 -3.51
CA SER A 43 14.66 1.18 -4.28
C SER A 43 13.40 1.86 -3.80
N SER A 44 13.23 3.14 -4.15
CA SER A 44 12.00 3.88 -3.85
C SER A 44 11.40 4.47 -5.11
N TYR A 45 10.09 4.71 -5.06
CA TYR A 45 9.38 5.38 -6.14
C TYR A 45 8.52 6.50 -5.55
N ILE A 46 8.74 7.72 -6.05
CA ILE A 46 8.11 8.99 -5.61
C ILE A 46 8.21 9.24 -4.10
N GLN A 47 7.82 10.43 -3.65
CA GLN A 47 7.90 10.81 -2.22
C GLN A 47 6.70 10.32 -1.38
N SER A 48 5.81 9.51 -1.95
CA SER A 48 4.61 9.04 -1.25
C SER A 48 4.85 7.80 -0.39
N GLY A 49 6.10 7.41 -0.11
CA GLY A 49 6.42 6.26 0.72
C GLY A 49 6.16 4.91 0.04
N ASN A 50 6.88 4.64 -1.06
CA ASN A 50 6.89 3.33 -1.70
C ASN A 50 8.33 2.85 -1.77
N VAL A 51 8.60 1.67 -1.21
CA VAL A 51 9.93 1.06 -1.20
C VAL A 51 9.83 -0.38 -1.71
N ILE A 52 10.65 -0.73 -2.69
CA ILE A 52 10.84 -2.10 -3.17
C ILE A 52 12.08 -2.67 -2.48
N CYS A 53 12.05 -3.94 -2.08
CA CYS A 53 13.21 -4.64 -1.55
C CYS A 53 13.07 -6.16 -1.73
N LYS A 54 14.17 -6.88 -1.53
CA LYS A 54 14.24 -8.34 -1.46
C LYS A 54 14.78 -8.77 -0.11
N THR A 55 14.21 -9.83 0.46
CA THR A 55 14.64 -10.39 1.74
C THR A 55 14.14 -11.82 1.91
N SER A 56 14.74 -12.58 2.83
CA SER A 56 14.20 -13.86 3.30
C SER A 56 13.26 -13.72 4.49
N MET A 57 13.08 -12.51 5.03
CA MET A 57 12.09 -12.22 6.07
C MET A 57 10.67 -12.48 5.56
N SER A 58 9.78 -12.92 6.45
CA SER A 58 8.35 -12.89 6.21
C SER A 58 7.85 -11.44 6.07
N ALA A 59 6.66 -11.26 5.48
CA ALA A 59 6.06 -9.94 5.35
C ALA A 59 5.84 -9.24 6.70
N GLU A 60 5.51 -10.00 7.76
CA GLU A 60 5.32 -9.45 9.11
C GLU A 60 6.65 -8.98 9.73
N GLU A 61 7.68 -9.82 9.68
CA GLU A 61 9.03 -9.47 10.15
C GLU A 61 9.57 -8.25 9.40
N LEU A 62 9.40 -8.20 8.07
CA LEU A 62 9.82 -7.07 7.25
C LEU A 62 9.08 -5.77 7.64
N ALA A 63 7.77 -5.84 7.89
CA ALA A 63 6.99 -4.68 8.31
C ALA A 63 7.51 -4.11 9.65
N GLN A 64 7.76 -4.99 10.62
CA GLN A 64 8.29 -4.61 11.94
C GLN A 64 9.71 -4.06 11.83
N HIS A 65 10.58 -4.70 11.04
CA HIS A 65 11.95 -4.27 10.79
C HIS A 65 12.01 -2.86 10.20
N ILE A 66 11.27 -2.61 9.11
CA ILE A 66 11.23 -1.28 8.47
C ILE A 66 10.66 -0.23 9.42
N HIS A 67 9.58 -0.56 10.14
CA HIS A 67 8.97 0.34 11.12
C HIS A 67 9.98 0.78 12.18
N GLN A 68 10.63 -0.19 12.83
CA GLN A 68 11.57 0.07 13.91
C GLN A 68 12.76 0.89 13.44
N LEU A 69 13.31 0.55 12.27
CA LEU A 69 14.45 1.26 11.70
C LEU A 69 14.12 2.73 11.39
N ILE A 70 12.95 3.00 10.80
CA ILE A 70 12.47 4.37 10.55
C ILE A 70 12.25 5.11 11.88
N LEU A 71 11.62 4.46 12.86
CA LEU A 71 11.34 5.08 14.15
C LEU A 71 12.64 5.47 14.88
N GLU A 72 13.63 4.59 14.92
CA GLU A 72 14.90 4.83 15.62
C GLU A 72 15.81 5.85 14.93
N LYS A 73 15.87 5.82 13.60
CA LYS A 73 16.84 6.64 12.84
C LYS A 73 16.26 7.96 12.37
N ILE A 74 14.95 8.03 12.13
CA ILE A 74 14.27 9.20 11.58
C ILE A 74 13.29 9.80 12.60
N GLY A 75 12.76 9.00 13.53
CA GLY A 75 11.76 9.45 14.51
C GLY A 75 10.32 9.42 13.99
N ALA A 76 10.09 8.94 12.76
CA ALA A 76 8.77 8.89 12.15
C ALA A 76 8.03 7.60 12.54
N ASN A 77 6.84 7.74 13.15
CA ASN A 77 6.01 6.61 13.54
C ASN A 77 5.04 6.24 12.41
N LEU A 78 5.50 5.38 11.50
CA LEU A 78 4.78 4.99 10.29
C LEU A 78 4.35 3.53 10.34
N SER A 79 3.12 3.24 9.92
CA SER A 79 2.70 1.86 9.64
C SER A 79 3.23 1.42 8.27
N ILE A 80 3.71 0.18 8.18
CA ILE A 80 4.31 -0.38 6.96
C ILE A 80 3.41 -1.51 6.43
N ILE A 81 2.80 -1.31 5.27
CA ILE A 81 2.00 -2.34 4.60
C ILE A 81 2.91 -3.06 3.60
N ILE A 82 3.00 -4.39 3.68
CA ILE A 82 3.87 -5.21 2.84
C ILE A 82 3.01 -6.00 1.84
N LYS A 83 3.42 -5.98 0.56
CA LYS A 83 2.81 -6.77 -0.51
C LYS A 83 3.85 -7.46 -1.36
N GLU A 84 3.62 -8.72 -1.67
CA GLU A 84 4.42 -9.46 -2.64
C GLU A 84 4.11 -9.00 -4.05
N LYS A 85 5.08 -9.15 -4.96
CA LYS A 85 4.89 -8.85 -6.39
C LYS A 85 3.65 -9.54 -6.96
N SER A 86 3.47 -10.82 -6.67
CA SER A 86 2.36 -11.63 -7.19
C SER A 86 0.99 -11.09 -6.76
N ASP A 87 0.88 -10.55 -5.54
CA ASP A 87 -0.37 -9.96 -5.07
C ASP A 87 -0.71 -8.66 -5.80
N LEU A 88 0.32 -7.87 -6.13
CA LEU A 88 0.18 -6.65 -6.91
C LEU A 88 -0.19 -6.96 -8.36
N GLU A 89 0.45 -7.94 -8.98
CA GLU A 89 0.12 -8.40 -10.34
C GLU A 89 -1.34 -8.85 -10.41
N LYS A 90 -1.79 -9.67 -9.45
CA LYS A 90 -3.19 -10.06 -9.31
C LYS A 90 -4.10 -8.85 -9.13
N ALA A 91 -3.74 -7.90 -8.26
CA ALA A 91 -4.52 -6.68 -8.03
C ALA A 91 -4.67 -5.83 -9.30
N VAL A 92 -3.63 -5.73 -10.11
CA VAL A 92 -3.70 -5.01 -11.39
C VAL A 92 -4.58 -5.76 -12.39
N LEU A 93 -4.43 -7.08 -12.48
CA LEU A 93 -5.17 -7.92 -13.43
C LEU A 93 -6.67 -8.00 -13.10
N GLN A 94 -7.00 -8.08 -11.82
CA GLN A 94 -8.38 -8.22 -11.31
C GLN A 94 -9.09 -6.88 -11.09
N ASN A 95 -8.55 -5.77 -11.62
CA ASN A 95 -9.23 -4.47 -11.54
C ASN A 95 -10.66 -4.59 -12.12
N PRO A 96 -11.71 -4.40 -11.30
CA PRO A 96 -13.09 -4.66 -11.71
C PRO A 96 -13.69 -3.52 -12.54
N PHE A 97 -12.99 -2.37 -12.62
CA PHE A 97 -13.52 -1.19 -13.29
C PHE A 97 -13.32 -1.27 -14.81
N PRO A 98 -14.37 -0.96 -15.59
CA PRO A 98 -14.31 -0.98 -17.04
C PRO A 98 -13.33 0.08 -17.57
N ARG A 99 -12.77 -0.15 -18.77
CA ARG A 99 -11.70 0.68 -19.33
C ARG A 99 -12.17 2.08 -19.71
N GLU A 100 -13.47 2.25 -19.91
CA GLU A 100 -14.18 3.47 -20.26
C GLU A 100 -14.23 4.49 -19.11
N LEU A 101 -14.05 4.03 -17.85
CA LEU A 101 -13.92 4.93 -16.71
C LEU A 101 -12.56 5.64 -16.71
N ASP A 102 -12.52 6.85 -16.14
CA ASP A 102 -11.27 7.59 -15.92
C ASP A 102 -10.33 6.79 -14.99
N GLN A 103 -9.37 6.10 -15.60
CA GLN A 103 -8.43 5.23 -14.90
C GLN A 103 -7.58 5.99 -13.86
N SER A 104 -7.45 7.31 -13.98
CA SER A 104 -6.72 8.14 -13.01
C SER A 104 -7.44 8.29 -11.66
N ARG A 105 -8.71 7.87 -11.61
CA ARG A 105 -9.59 7.87 -10.42
C ARG A 105 -9.70 6.52 -9.74
N ILE A 106 -9.07 5.49 -10.30
CA ILE A 106 -9.03 4.16 -9.70
C ILE A 106 -7.90 4.11 -8.67
N HIS A 107 -8.26 3.69 -7.47
CA HIS A 107 -7.36 3.55 -6.34
C HIS A 107 -7.49 2.15 -5.77
N LEU A 108 -6.35 1.59 -5.37
CA LEU A 108 -6.23 0.31 -4.70
C LEU A 108 -5.85 0.56 -3.25
N LEU A 109 -6.54 -0.10 -2.33
CA LEU A 109 -6.28 -0.05 -0.90
C LEU A 109 -5.75 -1.39 -0.42
N PHE A 110 -4.60 -1.33 0.23
CA PHE A 110 -3.88 -2.48 0.76
C PHE A 110 -3.81 -2.41 2.29
N THR A 111 -3.80 -3.58 2.93
CA THR A 111 -3.63 -3.74 4.37
C THR A 111 -2.84 -5.03 4.66
N ASN A 112 -2.17 -5.09 5.81
CA ASN A 112 -1.61 -6.35 6.33
C ASN A 112 -2.65 -7.14 7.14
N ASN A 113 -3.76 -6.51 7.51
CA ASN A 113 -4.80 -7.15 8.32
C ASN A 113 -5.61 -8.14 7.49
N VAL A 114 -6.07 -9.21 8.13
CA VAL A 114 -7.11 -10.08 7.58
C VAL A 114 -8.43 -9.29 7.55
N LEU A 115 -9.09 -9.28 6.40
CA LEU A 115 -10.36 -8.59 6.23
C LEU A 115 -11.52 -9.49 6.68
N SER A 116 -12.35 -9.00 7.61
CA SER A 116 -13.59 -9.68 8.01
C SER A 116 -14.61 -9.62 6.88
N THR A 117 -15.15 -10.78 6.50
CA THR A 117 -16.15 -10.86 5.43
C THR A 117 -17.45 -10.14 5.81
N GLU A 118 -17.80 -10.14 7.09
CA GLU A 118 -18.97 -9.47 7.65
C GLU A 118 -18.83 -7.96 7.51
N ARG A 119 -17.70 -7.40 7.95
CA ARG A 119 -17.43 -5.95 7.83
C ARG A 119 -17.32 -5.50 6.37
N LEU A 120 -16.78 -6.35 5.50
CA LEU A 120 -16.75 -6.07 4.06
C LEU A 120 -18.16 -5.98 3.47
N LYS A 121 -19.07 -6.89 3.85
CA LYS A 121 -20.48 -6.83 3.45
C LYS A 121 -21.15 -5.55 3.94
N GLU A 122 -20.95 -5.18 5.19
CA GLU A 122 -21.49 -3.92 5.73
C GLU A 122 -21.01 -2.69 4.95
N VAL A 123 -19.75 -2.66 4.52
CA VAL A 123 -19.21 -1.55 3.70
C VAL A 123 -19.81 -1.58 2.30
N ALA A 124 -19.99 -2.76 1.70
CA ALA A 124 -20.58 -2.90 0.37
C ALA A 124 -22.05 -2.43 0.30
N GLU A 125 -22.77 -2.50 1.42
CA GLU A 125 -24.15 -1.98 1.53
C GLU A 125 -24.23 -0.45 1.68
N VAL A 126 -23.09 0.22 1.93
CA VAL A 126 -23.06 1.68 2.05
C VAL A 126 -23.22 2.32 0.68
N SER A 127 -24.23 3.18 0.54
CA SER A 127 -24.31 4.07 -0.63
C SER A 127 -23.22 5.14 -0.58
N PHE A 128 -22.37 5.13 -1.61
CA PHE A 128 -21.31 6.12 -1.84
C PHE A 128 -21.64 7.12 -2.94
N THR A 129 -22.89 7.14 -3.43
CA THR A 129 -23.37 8.03 -4.49
C THR A 129 -22.57 7.90 -5.78
N ASP A 130 -21.67 8.85 -6.06
CA ASP A 130 -20.86 8.89 -7.29
C ASP A 130 -19.56 8.06 -7.16
N GLU A 131 -19.13 7.73 -5.94
CA GLU A 131 -17.95 6.89 -5.68
C GLU A 131 -18.33 5.41 -5.67
N ILE A 132 -17.40 4.53 -6.03
CA ILE A 132 -17.65 3.08 -6.09
C ILE A 132 -16.62 2.35 -5.24
N PHE A 133 -17.09 1.44 -4.39
CA PHE A 133 -16.29 0.52 -3.61
C PHE A 133 -16.50 -0.91 -4.11
N VAL A 134 -15.41 -1.66 -4.32
CA VAL A 134 -15.46 -3.07 -4.74
C VAL A 134 -14.41 -3.86 -3.96
N THR A 135 -14.78 -5.06 -3.49
CA THR A 135 -13.86 -5.98 -2.81
C THR A 135 -13.13 -6.85 -3.83
N GLY A 136 -11.82 -7.03 -3.66
CA GLY A 136 -10.99 -7.93 -4.46
C GLY A 136 -10.35 -9.03 -3.62
N GLU A 137 -9.62 -9.93 -4.30
CA GLU A 137 -8.88 -11.02 -3.64
C GLU A 137 -7.69 -10.49 -2.83
N THR A 138 -6.89 -9.60 -3.41
CA THR A 138 -5.63 -9.12 -2.81
C THR A 138 -5.68 -7.67 -2.33
N CYS A 139 -6.70 -6.90 -2.73
CA CYS A 139 -6.91 -5.52 -2.32
C CYS A 139 -8.38 -5.11 -2.39
N LEU A 140 -8.68 -3.92 -1.85
CA LEU A 140 -9.96 -3.24 -2.06
C LEU A 140 -9.81 -2.21 -3.18
N TYR A 141 -10.84 -2.04 -4.00
CA TYR A 141 -10.85 -1.11 -5.12
C TYR A 141 -11.79 0.05 -4.85
N MET A 142 -11.37 1.25 -5.23
CA MET A 142 -12.16 2.47 -5.13
C MET A 142 -12.11 3.23 -6.45
N TYR A 143 -13.27 3.65 -6.95
CA TYR A 143 -13.37 4.66 -8.00
C TYR A 143 -13.83 5.97 -7.36
N LEU A 144 -12.98 7.00 -7.45
CA LEU A 144 -13.18 8.29 -6.79
C LEU A 144 -13.27 9.40 -7.85
N PRO A 145 -14.44 9.64 -8.47
CA PRO A 145 -14.59 10.66 -9.50
C PRO A 145 -14.18 12.05 -8.99
N LYS A 146 -13.63 12.86 -9.90
CA LYS A 146 -13.20 14.23 -9.58
C LYS A 146 -14.35 15.07 -9.01
N ASP A 147 -15.50 14.97 -9.70
CA ASP A 147 -16.67 15.81 -9.54
C ASP A 147 -17.76 15.13 -8.68
N ALA A 148 -17.36 14.13 -7.87
CA ALA A 148 -18.25 13.48 -6.92
C ALA A 148 -18.88 14.52 -5.99
N ARG A 149 -20.21 14.51 -5.89
CA ARG A 149 -21.00 15.46 -5.09
C ARG A 149 -20.70 15.35 -3.60
N LYS A 150 -20.42 14.12 -3.14
CA LYS A 150 -20.01 13.82 -1.77
C LYS A 150 -18.82 12.87 -1.80
N LYS A 151 -17.75 13.24 -1.10
CA LYS A 151 -16.51 12.45 -0.99
C LYS A 151 -16.48 11.73 0.34
N LYS A 152 -17.11 10.56 0.41
CA LYS A 152 -17.28 9.77 1.63
C LYS A 152 -16.29 8.61 1.69
N LEU A 153 -15.99 8.01 0.55
CA LEU A 153 -15.10 6.88 0.41
C LEU A 153 -13.64 7.34 0.48
N ASN A 154 -12.99 7.07 1.61
CA ASN A 154 -11.58 7.38 1.82
C ASN A 154 -10.95 6.42 2.84
N ASN A 155 -9.62 6.51 2.96
CA ASN A 155 -8.82 5.63 3.81
C ASN A 155 -9.31 5.64 5.27
N ASN A 156 -9.57 6.83 5.86
CA ASN A 156 -10.02 6.95 7.26
C ASN A 156 -11.40 6.31 7.48
N PHE A 157 -12.33 6.48 6.52
CA PHE A 157 -13.64 5.85 6.58
C PHE A 157 -13.51 4.32 6.59
N LEU A 158 -12.71 3.77 5.67
CA LEU A 158 -12.53 2.32 5.54
C LEU A 158 -11.76 1.72 6.72
N GLU A 159 -10.71 2.37 7.20
CA GLU A 159 -9.97 1.94 8.39
C GLU A 159 -10.89 1.85 9.63
N LYS A 160 -11.74 2.86 9.84
CA LYS A 160 -12.70 2.87 10.94
C LYS A 160 -13.77 1.77 10.78
N LYS A 161 -14.31 1.59 9.58
CA LYS A 161 -15.38 0.62 9.32
C LYS A 161 -14.89 -0.82 9.35
N LEU A 162 -13.72 -1.08 8.80
CA LEU A 162 -13.15 -2.43 8.72
C LEU A 162 -12.31 -2.77 9.95
N GLY A 163 -11.89 -1.79 10.75
CA GLY A 163 -11.01 -1.96 11.90
C GLY A 163 -9.62 -2.42 11.48
N ILE A 164 -9.05 -1.77 10.46
CA ILE A 164 -7.76 -2.11 9.85
C ILE A 164 -6.86 -0.90 9.79
N VAL A 165 -5.57 -1.14 9.53
CA VAL A 165 -4.62 -0.13 9.06
C VAL A 165 -4.40 -0.35 7.57
N ALA A 166 -4.58 0.69 6.77
CA ALA A 166 -4.57 0.57 5.32
C ALA A 166 -3.83 1.71 4.64
N THR A 167 -3.40 1.47 3.41
CA THR A 167 -2.81 2.47 2.54
C THR A 167 -3.39 2.38 1.15
N THR A 168 -3.77 3.55 0.63
CA THR A 168 -4.31 3.71 -0.72
C THR A 168 -3.23 4.20 -1.68
N ARG A 169 -3.22 3.65 -2.90
CA ARG A 169 -2.40 4.11 -4.04
C ARG A 169 -3.22 4.13 -5.31
N LYS A 170 -2.86 4.99 -6.27
CA LYS A 170 -3.49 4.99 -7.60
C LYS A 170 -3.13 3.72 -8.36
N LEU A 171 -4.04 3.23 -9.20
CA LEU A 171 -3.77 2.09 -10.07
C LEU A 171 -2.51 2.28 -10.94
N SER A 172 -2.29 3.50 -11.47
CA SER A 172 -1.09 3.79 -12.26
C SER A 172 0.21 3.68 -11.47
N VAL A 173 0.20 4.05 -10.19
CA VAL A 173 1.37 3.91 -9.30
C VAL A 173 1.65 2.44 -9.01
N ILE A 174 0.61 1.64 -8.77
CA ILE A 174 0.78 0.20 -8.54
C ILE A 174 1.32 -0.49 -9.80
N LYS A 175 0.79 -0.18 -10.99
CA LYS A 175 1.32 -0.70 -12.26
C LYS A 175 2.81 -0.39 -12.43
N GLU A 176 3.19 0.86 -12.19
CA GLU A 176 4.59 1.28 -12.29
C GLU A 176 5.49 0.58 -11.28
N LEU A 177 5.02 0.42 -10.03
CA LEU A 177 5.76 -0.30 -8.99
C LEU A 177 5.91 -1.78 -9.33
N THR A 178 4.86 -2.44 -9.83
CA THR A 178 4.92 -3.83 -10.26
C THR A 178 5.95 -4.05 -11.38
N ASN A 179 6.00 -3.15 -12.38
CA ASN A 179 6.99 -3.21 -13.46
C ASN A 179 8.43 -2.96 -12.98
N ARG A 180 8.61 -2.24 -11.86
CA ARG A 180 9.93 -2.03 -11.24
C ARG A 180 10.39 -3.20 -10.39
N MET A 181 9.51 -4.16 -10.12
CA MET A 181 9.81 -5.36 -9.35
C MET A 181 10.30 -6.53 -10.22
N ASP A 182 10.86 -6.25 -11.39
CA ASP A 182 11.47 -7.22 -12.30
C ASP A 182 12.96 -7.47 -11.99
#